data_AF-A0A836RWH2-F1
#
_entry.id   AF-A0A836RWH2-F1
#
_cell.length_a   1.000
_cell.length_b   1.000
_cell.length_c   1.000
_cell.angle_alpha   90.00
_cell.angle_beta   90.00
_cell.angle_gamma   90.00
#
_symmetry.space_group_name_H-M   'P 1'
#
loop_
_entity.id
_entity.type
_entity.pdbx_description
1 polymer ?
#
loop_
_entity_poly.entity_id
_entity_poly.type
_entity_poly.pdbx_seq_one_letter_code
_entity_poly.pdbx_strand_id
1 'polypeptide(L)'
;EDGSLTGYNTDYLGVAECLRGHRPRVALIVGAGGAARAAVYALRGLGAVKVIIANRSLGRAQRFAEWCKSLGLDALAVSLSEAAGWAARADTVVNATPLGSEACCPGDAPPVLDGLHEGQVVFDMVYRPLETLLLKRAQEAGARAVDGLCMLVWQALYADKIWLGVEPTSELYEVARRAALDAMKG
;
A
#
# COMPACT_ATOMS: atom_id res chain seq x y z
N GLU A 1 23.86 9.07 26.09
CA GLU A 1 22.69 8.29 25.66
C GLU A 1 22.46 7.19 26.69
N ASP A 2 21.23 6.96 27.10
CA ASP A 2 20.86 6.10 28.25
C ASP A 2 20.87 4.58 27.94
N GLY A 3 21.33 4.19 26.75
CA GLY A 3 21.40 2.80 26.31
C GLY A 3 20.04 2.15 26.04
N SER A 4 18.95 2.94 26.00
CA SER A 4 17.61 2.43 25.71
C SER A 4 17.42 2.11 24.22
N LEU A 5 16.70 1.03 23.92
CA LEU A 5 16.34 0.64 22.54
C LEU A 5 14.91 1.09 22.24
N THR A 6 14.74 1.96 21.25
CA THR A 6 13.43 2.41 20.77
C THR A 6 13.19 1.90 19.35
N GLY A 7 12.06 1.22 19.14
CA GLY A 7 11.64 0.70 17.83
C GLY A 7 10.67 1.64 17.12
N TYR A 8 10.89 1.87 15.83
CA TYR A 8 10.02 2.67 14.97
C TYR A 8 9.53 1.84 13.78
N ASN A 9 8.38 2.19 13.21
CA ASN A 9 7.90 1.66 11.94
C ASN A 9 7.66 2.84 10.99
N THR A 10 8.48 2.99 9.95
CA THR A 10 8.39 4.09 8.97
C THR A 10 7.56 3.70 7.74
N ASP A 11 7.18 2.42 7.63
CA ASP A 11 6.37 1.92 6.51
C ASP A 11 5.05 2.67 6.37
N TYR A 12 4.31 2.86 7.48
CA TYR A 12 3.02 3.55 7.42
C TYR A 12 3.17 5.03 7.04
N LEU A 13 4.28 5.67 7.42
CA LEU A 13 4.61 7.03 6.99
C LEU A 13 4.87 7.05 5.48
N GLY A 14 5.62 6.06 4.97
CA GLY A 14 5.84 5.90 3.54
C GLY A 14 4.55 5.72 2.74
N VAL A 15 3.62 4.90 3.23
CA VAL A 15 2.30 4.74 2.58
C VAL A 15 1.49 6.03 2.65
N ALA A 16 1.48 6.72 3.78
CA ALA A 16 0.73 7.98 3.93
C ALA A 16 1.22 9.03 2.93
N GLU A 17 2.53 9.08 2.66
CA GLU A 17 3.10 9.97 1.65
C GLU A 17 2.70 9.62 0.22
N CYS A 18 2.71 8.33 -0.11
CA CYS A 18 2.29 7.86 -1.42
C CYS A 18 0.82 8.19 -1.74
N LEU A 19 0.00 8.30 -0.69
CA LEU A 19 -1.41 8.68 -0.77
C LEU A 19 -1.66 10.16 -0.43
N ARG A 20 -0.62 10.98 -0.29
CA ARG A 20 -0.76 12.40 0.03
C ARG A 20 -1.68 13.10 -0.99
N GLY A 21 -2.58 13.94 -0.47
CA GLY A 21 -3.59 14.66 -1.26
C GLY A 21 -4.84 13.84 -1.62
N HIS A 22 -4.82 12.52 -1.42
CA HIS A 22 -6.01 11.66 -1.51
C HIS A 22 -6.75 11.63 -0.17
N ARG A 23 -8.09 11.55 -0.22
CA ARG A 23 -8.95 11.40 0.97
C ARG A 23 -9.69 10.07 0.88
N PRO A 24 -9.04 8.94 1.22
CA PRO A 24 -9.66 7.64 1.14
C PRO A 24 -10.86 7.58 2.09
N ARG A 25 -11.98 7.03 1.65
CA ARG A 25 -13.14 6.74 2.52
C ARG A 25 -13.32 5.24 2.68
N VAL A 26 -13.29 4.51 1.57
CA VAL A 26 -13.46 3.06 1.49
C VAL A 26 -12.26 2.47 0.76
N ALA A 27 -11.46 1.68 1.48
CA ALA A 27 -10.27 1.04 0.93
C ALA A 27 -10.42 -0.48 0.87
N LEU A 28 -10.11 -1.08 -0.28
CA LEU A 28 -9.89 -2.52 -0.41
C LEU A 28 -8.40 -2.81 -0.26
N ILE A 29 -8.05 -3.69 0.66
CA ILE A 29 -6.69 -4.18 0.87
C ILE A 29 -6.66 -5.67 0.53
N VAL A 30 -5.84 -6.03 -0.44
CA VAL A 30 -5.56 -7.44 -0.77
C VAL A 30 -4.29 -7.85 -0.02
N GLY A 31 -4.44 -8.77 0.93
CA GLY A 31 -3.40 -9.19 1.85
C GLY A 31 -3.71 -8.86 3.31
N ALA A 32 -3.18 -9.68 4.22
CA ALA A 32 -3.36 -9.55 5.67
C ALA A 32 -2.03 -9.76 6.43
N GLY A 33 -0.95 -9.18 5.89
CA GLY A 33 0.43 -9.25 6.37
C GLY A 33 0.91 -7.97 7.07
N GLY A 34 2.22 -7.85 7.27
CA GLY A 34 2.85 -6.66 7.86
C GLY A 34 2.62 -5.40 7.01
N ALA A 35 2.85 -5.49 5.70
CA ALA A 35 2.61 -4.40 4.76
C ALA A 35 1.14 -3.92 4.77
N ALA A 36 0.18 -4.85 4.90
CA ALA A 36 -1.23 -4.50 5.07
C ALA A 36 -1.49 -3.71 6.37
N ARG A 37 -0.74 -3.94 7.46
CA ARG A 37 -0.86 -3.15 8.69
C ARG A 37 -0.40 -1.72 8.47
N ALA A 38 0.72 -1.53 7.76
CA ALA A 38 1.20 -0.21 7.38
C ALA A 38 0.16 0.55 6.53
N ALA A 39 -0.46 -0.13 5.55
CA ALA A 39 -1.56 0.42 4.78
C ALA A 39 -2.74 0.86 5.66
N VAL A 40 -3.19 0.00 6.59
CA VAL A 40 -4.31 0.34 7.49
C VAL A 40 -4.01 1.56 8.34
N TYR A 41 -2.81 1.66 8.93
CA TYR A 41 -2.44 2.84 9.73
C TYR A 41 -2.44 4.12 8.90
N ALA A 42 -1.85 4.08 7.70
CA ALA A 42 -1.83 5.22 6.78
C ALA A 42 -3.25 5.63 6.34
N LEU A 43 -4.06 4.68 5.88
CA LEU A 43 -5.43 4.92 5.42
C LEU A 43 -6.30 5.51 6.54
N ARG A 44 -6.18 4.98 7.77
CA ARG A 44 -6.87 5.53 8.95
C ARG A 44 -6.46 6.98 9.22
N GLY A 45 -5.16 7.28 9.18
CA GLY A 45 -4.64 8.63 9.39
C GLY A 45 -5.11 9.62 8.31
N LEU A 46 -5.34 9.13 7.09
CA LEU A 46 -5.86 9.91 5.96
C LEU A 46 -7.39 10.02 5.92
N GLY A 47 -8.10 9.42 6.88
CA GLY A 47 -9.55 9.57 7.06
C GLY A 47 -10.41 8.43 6.52
N ALA A 48 -9.82 7.28 6.17
CA ALA A 48 -10.59 6.11 5.78
C ALA A 48 -11.54 5.69 6.92
N VAL A 49 -12.81 5.49 6.58
CA VAL A 49 -13.84 5.05 7.54
C VAL A 49 -14.08 3.54 7.44
N LYS A 50 -13.80 2.96 6.27
CA LYS A 50 -14.03 1.54 6.00
C LYS A 50 -12.84 0.89 5.30
N VAL A 51 -12.47 -0.29 5.78
CA VAL A 51 -11.47 -1.17 5.14
C VAL A 51 -12.07 -2.54 4.82
N ILE A 52 -11.89 -2.99 3.59
CA ILE A 52 -12.26 -4.33 3.14
C ILE A 52 -10.97 -5.12 3.00
N ILE A 53 -10.91 -6.28 3.65
CA ILE A 53 -9.73 -7.13 3.69
C ILE A 53 -10.00 -8.40 2.89
N ALA A 54 -9.40 -8.50 1.71
CA ALA A 54 -9.41 -9.70 0.90
C ALA A 54 -8.10 -10.47 1.11
N ASN A 55 -8.17 -11.77 1.36
CA ASN A 55 -6.98 -12.59 1.55
C ASN A 55 -7.22 -14.04 1.16
N ARG A 56 -6.15 -14.76 0.74
CA ARG A 56 -6.22 -16.18 0.37
C ARG A 56 -6.84 -17.05 1.46
N SER A 57 -6.50 -16.78 2.72
CA SER A 57 -7.14 -17.41 3.88
C SER A 57 -8.18 -16.47 4.46
N LEU A 58 -9.46 -16.84 4.34
CA LEU A 58 -10.58 -16.07 4.90
C LEU A 58 -10.44 -15.91 6.42
N GLY A 59 -10.06 -16.97 7.14
CA GLY A 59 -9.84 -16.90 8.60
C GLY A 59 -8.76 -15.89 8.99
N ARG A 60 -7.72 -15.70 8.16
CA ARG A 60 -6.71 -14.66 8.39
C ARG A 60 -7.25 -13.26 8.07
N ALA A 61 -8.07 -13.10 7.03
CA ALA A 61 -8.76 -11.83 6.76
C ALA A 61 -9.68 -11.44 7.92
N GLN A 62 -10.45 -12.40 8.46
CA GLN A 62 -11.36 -12.17 9.61
C GLN A 62 -10.60 -11.67 10.83
N ARG A 63 -9.52 -12.36 11.24
CA ARG A 63 -8.68 -11.90 12.37
C ARG A 63 -8.07 -10.52 12.12
N PHE A 64 -7.68 -10.24 10.88
CA PHE A 64 -7.13 -8.94 10.51
C PHE A 64 -8.19 -7.84 10.54
N ALA A 65 -9.42 -8.12 10.09
CA ALA A 65 -10.55 -7.21 10.18
C ALA A 65 -10.93 -6.92 11.64
N GLU A 66 -10.93 -7.93 12.54
CA GLU A 66 -11.14 -7.69 13.98
C GLU A 66 -10.05 -6.79 14.57
N TRP A 67 -8.79 -6.97 14.16
CA TRP A 67 -7.73 -6.02 14.53
C TRP A 67 -8.01 -4.61 13.98
N CYS A 68 -8.46 -4.46 12.74
CA CYS A 68 -8.83 -3.15 12.19
C CYS A 68 -9.98 -2.49 12.98
N LYS A 69 -10.99 -3.27 13.41
CA LYS A 69 -12.08 -2.79 14.27
C LYS A 69 -11.56 -2.30 15.62
N SER A 70 -10.57 -2.97 16.21
CA SER A 70 -9.93 -2.51 17.45
C SER A 70 -9.23 -1.15 17.31
N LEU A 71 -8.91 -0.71 16.08
CA LEU A 71 -8.40 0.62 15.77
C LEU A 71 -9.50 1.66 15.51
N GLY A 72 -10.78 1.28 15.57
CA GLY A 72 -11.94 2.14 15.34
C GLY A 72 -12.37 2.27 13.87
N LEU A 73 -11.95 1.36 12.99
CA LEU A 73 -12.41 1.32 11.60
C LEU A 73 -13.63 0.40 11.44
N ASP A 74 -14.54 0.72 10.51
CA ASP A 74 -15.45 -0.28 9.97
C ASP A 74 -14.62 -1.25 9.10
N ALA A 75 -14.62 -2.54 9.44
CA ALA A 75 -13.80 -3.52 8.73
C ALA A 75 -14.58 -4.76 8.35
N LEU A 76 -14.42 -5.19 7.10
CA LEU A 76 -15.05 -6.37 6.55
C LEU A 76 -14.00 -7.30 5.96
N ALA A 77 -14.05 -8.58 6.33
CA ALA A 77 -13.24 -9.62 5.71
C ALA A 77 -14.04 -10.28 4.58
N VAL A 78 -13.41 -10.48 3.43
CA VAL A 78 -14.03 -11.07 2.23
C VAL A 78 -13.13 -12.13 1.61
N SER A 79 -13.72 -13.03 0.83
CA SER A 79 -12.95 -13.95 0.00
C SER A 79 -12.29 -13.23 -1.18
N LEU A 80 -11.27 -13.85 -1.78
CA LEU A 80 -10.64 -13.30 -2.99
C LEU A 80 -11.60 -13.22 -4.18
N SER A 81 -12.58 -14.13 -4.28
CA SER A 81 -13.59 -14.11 -5.35
C SER A 81 -14.54 -12.91 -5.27
N GLU A 82 -14.70 -12.32 -4.09
CA GLU A 82 -15.52 -11.12 -3.89
C GLU A 82 -14.71 -9.82 -4.13
N ALA A 83 -13.39 -9.91 -4.29
CA ALA A 83 -12.50 -8.76 -4.28
C ALA A 83 -12.79 -7.78 -5.42
N ALA A 84 -13.09 -8.26 -6.63
CA ALA A 84 -13.46 -7.41 -7.77
C ALA A 84 -14.74 -6.58 -7.51
N GLY A 85 -15.76 -7.19 -6.90
CA GLY A 85 -17.00 -6.48 -6.56
C GLY A 85 -16.80 -5.40 -5.50
N TRP A 86 -15.84 -5.58 -4.60
CA TRP A 86 -15.44 -4.56 -3.62
C TRP A 86 -14.50 -3.53 -4.21
N ALA A 87 -13.64 -3.90 -5.15
CA ALA A 87 -12.81 -2.97 -5.89
C ALA A 87 -13.69 -1.93 -6.60
N ALA A 88 -14.77 -2.36 -7.26
CA ALA A 88 -15.73 -1.48 -7.91
C ALA A 88 -16.48 -0.49 -6.98
N ARG A 89 -16.36 -0.65 -5.65
CA ARG A 89 -17.03 0.19 -4.64
C ARG A 89 -16.05 0.96 -3.77
N ALA A 90 -14.75 0.68 -3.89
CA ALA A 90 -13.70 1.31 -3.12
C ALA A 90 -13.17 2.52 -3.89
N ASP A 91 -12.78 3.57 -3.17
CA ASP A 91 -12.03 4.69 -3.77
C ASP A 91 -10.51 4.43 -3.75
N THR A 92 -10.09 3.40 -3.01
CA THR A 92 -8.68 3.03 -2.86
C THR A 92 -8.52 1.51 -2.91
N VAL A 93 -7.60 1.02 -3.74
CA VAL A 93 -7.24 -0.41 -3.80
C VAL A 93 -5.75 -0.54 -3.48
N VAL A 94 -5.41 -1.37 -2.50
CA VAL A 94 -4.02 -1.63 -2.09
C VAL A 94 -3.68 -3.11 -2.29
N ASN A 95 -2.69 -3.41 -3.12
CA ASN A 95 -2.05 -4.73 -3.14
C ASN A 95 -0.94 -4.76 -2.10
N ALA A 96 -1.17 -5.52 -1.02
CA ALA A 96 -0.19 -5.81 0.03
C ALA A 96 0.24 -7.29 -0.01
N THR A 97 0.19 -7.90 -1.20
CA THR A 97 0.67 -9.27 -1.46
C THR A 97 1.87 -9.25 -2.40
N PRO A 98 2.58 -10.38 -2.54
CA PRO A 98 3.64 -10.51 -3.54
C PRO A 98 3.15 -10.70 -4.98
N LEU A 99 1.83 -10.75 -5.25
CA LEU A 99 1.30 -10.95 -6.61
C LEU A 99 1.74 -9.79 -7.51
N GLY A 100 2.32 -10.12 -8.66
CA GLY A 100 2.94 -9.17 -9.59
C GLY A 100 4.45 -9.03 -9.42
N SER A 101 5.02 -9.52 -8.31
CA SER A 101 6.47 -9.49 -8.07
C SER A 101 7.21 -10.43 -9.03
N GLU A 102 8.27 -9.91 -9.66
CA GLU A 102 9.14 -10.68 -10.54
C GLU A 102 9.78 -11.90 -9.83
N ALA A 103 10.05 -11.77 -8.53
CA ALA A 103 10.77 -12.78 -7.76
C ALA A 103 9.95 -14.04 -7.44
N CYS A 104 8.61 -13.94 -7.43
CA CYS A 104 7.78 -15.06 -6.99
C CYS A 104 6.46 -15.25 -7.75
N CYS A 105 5.90 -14.19 -8.33
CA CYS A 105 4.59 -14.22 -8.99
C CYS A 105 4.58 -13.29 -10.22
N PRO A 106 5.51 -13.46 -11.19
CA PRO A 106 5.63 -12.58 -12.34
C PRO A 106 4.39 -12.65 -13.22
N GLY A 107 3.82 -11.50 -13.59
CA GLY A 107 2.62 -11.43 -14.44
C GLY A 107 1.30 -11.71 -13.73
N ASP A 108 1.32 -12.16 -12.48
CA ASP A 108 0.11 -12.32 -11.68
C ASP A 108 -0.42 -10.96 -11.21
N ALA A 109 -1.71 -10.91 -10.86
CA ALA A 109 -2.33 -9.77 -10.21
C ALA A 109 -3.38 -10.24 -9.20
N PRO A 110 -3.68 -9.44 -8.16
CA PRO A 110 -4.84 -9.71 -7.32
C PRO A 110 -6.14 -9.67 -8.15
N PRO A 111 -7.17 -10.47 -7.79
CA PRO A 111 -8.42 -10.57 -8.54
C PRO A 111 -9.34 -9.36 -8.30
N VAL A 112 -8.86 -8.17 -8.67
CA VAL A 112 -9.52 -6.87 -8.51
C VAL A 112 -9.67 -6.12 -9.84
N LEU A 113 -9.03 -6.62 -10.91
CA LEU A 113 -8.84 -5.92 -12.18
C LEU A 113 -10.16 -5.46 -12.81
N ASP A 114 -11.20 -6.29 -12.75
CA ASP A 114 -12.52 -6.01 -13.35
C ASP A 114 -13.34 -4.98 -12.56
N GLY A 115 -12.87 -4.60 -11.36
CA GLY A 115 -13.49 -3.57 -10.53
C GLY A 115 -12.73 -2.24 -10.53
N LEU A 116 -11.68 -2.10 -11.34
CA LEU A 116 -10.92 -0.86 -11.43
C LEU A 116 -11.68 0.18 -12.24
N HIS A 117 -11.68 1.43 -11.79
CA HIS A 117 -12.40 2.53 -12.45
C HIS A 117 -11.75 3.90 -12.23
N GLU A 118 -12.18 4.88 -13.02
CA GLU A 118 -11.73 6.26 -12.92
C GLU A 118 -12.02 6.87 -11.54
N GLY A 119 -11.11 7.72 -11.06
CA GLY A 119 -11.24 8.38 -9.76
C GLY A 119 -10.77 7.53 -8.57
N GLN A 120 -10.33 6.29 -8.79
CA GLN A 120 -9.68 5.49 -7.76
C GLN A 120 -8.19 5.82 -7.62
N VAL A 121 -7.64 5.50 -6.45
CA VAL A 121 -6.20 5.32 -6.26
C VAL A 121 -5.90 3.83 -6.14
N VAL A 122 -5.03 3.32 -7.00
CA VAL A 122 -4.53 1.93 -6.94
C VAL A 122 -3.07 1.97 -6.54
N PHE A 123 -2.76 1.41 -5.38
CA PHE A 123 -1.41 1.35 -4.83
C PHE A 123 -0.94 -0.10 -4.77
N ASP A 124 0.13 -0.39 -5.51
CA ASP A 124 0.77 -1.71 -5.47
C ASP A 124 2.06 -1.62 -4.66
N MET A 125 2.18 -2.40 -3.59
CA MET A 125 3.38 -2.43 -2.75
C MET A 125 4.52 -3.24 -3.40
N VAL A 126 4.25 -3.92 -4.51
CA VAL A 126 5.31 -4.48 -5.36
C VAL A 126 6.09 -3.33 -6.00
N TYR A 127 7.42 -3.41 -5.88
CA TYR A 127 8.35 -2.42 -6.45
C TYR A 127 9.27 -3.00 -7.53
N ARG A 128 9.22 -4.32 -7.78
CA ARG A 128 9.92 -4.99 -8.88
C ARG A 128 9.02 -6.04 -9.51
N PRO A 129 8.55 -5.85 -10.75
CA PRO A 129 8.75 -4.66 -11.60
C PRO A 129 8.00 -3.43 -11.06
N LEU A 130 8.33 -2.24 -11.57
CA LEU A 130 7.62 -0.99 -11.22
C LEU A 130 6.26 -0.88 -11.91
N GLU A 131 6.16 -1.42 -13.13
CA GLU A 131 4.90 -1.53 -13.86
C GLU A 131 4.39 -2.95 -13.72
N THR A 132 3.55 -3.19 -12.70
CA THR A 132 2.84 -4.47 -12.54
C THR A 132 1.60 -4.52 -13.43
N LEU A 133 1.06 -5.73 -13.65
CA LEU A 133 -0.22 -5.87 -14.35
C LEU A 133 -1.34 -5.07 -13.65
N LEU A 134 -1.36 -5.04 -12.32
CA LEU A 134 -2.32 -4.25 -11.56
C LEU A 134 -2.24 -2.75 -11.89
N LEU A 135 -1.04 -2.18 -11.85
CA LEU A 135 -0.85 -0.75 -12.12
C LEU A 135 -1.14 -0.39 -13.57
N LYS A 136 -0.74 -1.24 -14.52
CA LYS A 136 -1.10 -1.07 -15.93
C LYS A 136 -2.61 -1.03 -16.13
N ARG A 137 -3.36 -1.98 -15.54
CA ARG A 137 -4.81 -2.03 -15.63
C ARG A 137 -5.50 -0.87 -14.91
N ALA A 138 -4.92 -0.39 -13.81
CA ALA A 138 -5.39 0.80 -13.13
C ALA A 138 -5.29 2.04 -14.04
N GLN A 139 -4.16 2.23 -14.72
CA GLN A 139 -3.97 3.33 -15.68
C GLN A 139 -4.94 3.22 -16.86
N GLU A 140 -5.10 2.02 -17.44
CA GLU A 140 -6.07 1.76 -18.52
C GLU A 140 -7.52 2.10 -18.09
N ALA A 141 -7.85 1.92 -16.81
CA ALA A 141 -9.15 2.26 -16.23
C ALA A 141 -9.30 3.73 -15.81
N GLY A 142 -8.27 4.58 -16.00
CA GLY A 142 -8.28 5.98 -15.58
C GLY A 142 -8.04 6.21 -14.08
N ALA A 143 -7.58 5.20 -13.35
CA ALA A 143 -7.22 5.33 -11.94
C ALA A 143 -5.80 5.92 -11.78
N ARG A 144 -5.55 6.57 -10.63
CA ARG A 144 -4.21 6.97 -10.22
C ARG A 144 -3.45 5.73 -9.74
N ALA A 145 -2.46 5.29 -10.52
CA ALA A 145 -1.55 4.21 -10.16
C ALA A 145 -0.38 4.72 -9.31
N VAL A 146 -0.04 3.98 -8.26
CA VAL A 146 1.10 4.27 -7.37
C VAL A 146 1.94 3.00 -7.22
N ASP A 147 3.23 3.08 -7.55
CA ASP A 147 4.17 1.95 -7.45
C ASP A 147 4.79 1.79 -6.05
N GLY A 148 5.28 0.58 -5.77
CA GLY A 148 5.86 0.23 -4.47
C GLY A 148 7.16 0.95 -4.17
N LEU A 149 7.89 1.42 -5.19
CA LEU A 149 9.11 2.20 -4.99
C LEU A 149 8.79 3.52 -4.28
N CYS A 150 7.60 4.08 -4.47
CA CYS A 150 7.16 5.24 -3.70
C CYS A 150 7.27 5.01 -2.19
N MET A 151 6.72 3.90 -1.70
CA MET A 151 6.74 3.59 -0.27
C MET A 151 8.17 3.31 0.20
N LEU A 152 8.96 2.56 -0.58
CA LEU A 152 10.35 2.25 -0.24
C LEU A 152 11.22 3.49 -0.05
N VAL A 153 11.05 4.50 -0.91
CA VAL A 153 11.83 5.73 -0.80
C VAL A 153 11.37 6.55 0.40
N TRP A 154 10.07 6.77 0.57
CA TRP A 154 9.58 7.58 1.69
C TRP A 154 9.87 6.95 3.05
N GLN A 155 9.72 5.63 3.21
CA GLN A 155 10.03 4.97 4.48
C GLN A 155 11.52 5.11 4.84
N ALA A 156 12.40 5.14 3.84
CA ALA A 156 13.84 5.33 4.05
C ALA A 156 14.14 6.76 4.48
N LEU A 157 13.53 7.77 3.84
CA LEU A 157 13.70 9.17 4.25
C LEU A 157 13.19 9.42 5.68
N TYR A 158 12.07 8.80 6.07
CA TYR A 158 11.61 8.86 7.47
C TYR A 158 12.53 8.14 8.44
N ALA A 159 13.22 7.07 8.00
CA ALA A 159 14.26 6.46 8.80
C ALA A 159 15.45 7.43 8.96
N ASP A 160 15.90 8.07 7.88
CA ASP A 160 16.97 9.08 7.93
C ASP A 160 16.61 10.25 8.85
N LYS A 161 15.34 10.66 8.93
CA LYS A 161 14.88 11.63 9.93
C LYS A 161 15.14 11.15 11.36
N ILE A 162 14.81 9.89 11.66
CA ILE A 162 14.96 9.31 13.00
C ILE A 162 16.43 9.18 13.36
N TRP A 163 17.27 8.69 12.44
CA TRP A 163 18.67 8.37 12.71
C TRP A 163 19.61 9.56 12.56
N LEU A 164 19.37 10.42 11.57
CA LEU A 164 20.29 11.46 11.14
C LEU A 164 19.72 12.88 11.31
N GLY A 165 18.44 13.01 11.71
CA GLY A 165 17.78 14.30 11.87
C GLY A 165 17.52 15.03 10.54
N VAL A 166 17.62 14.33 9.40
CA VAL A 166 17.39 14.91 8.07
C VAL A 166 15.90 14.92 7.78
N GLU A 167 15.32 16.11 7.59
CA GLU A 167 13.90 16.25 7.32
C GLU A 167 13.52 15.70 5.93
N PRO A 168 12.50 14.82 5.82
CA PRO A 168 12.02 14.30 4.53
C PRO A 168 11.38 15.42 3.72
N THR A 169 11.93 15.70 2.54
CA THR A 169 11.36 16.68 1.60
C THR A 169 11.05 16.04 0.25
N SER A 170 10.21 16.70 -0.53
CA SER A 170 9.89 16.26 -1.90
C SER A 170 11.14 16.27 -2.79
N GLU A 171 12.07 17.20 -2.59
CA GLU A 171 13.34 17.25 -3.33
C GLU A 171 14.22 16.04 -3.01
N LEU A 172 14.34 15.67 -1.73
CA LEU A 172 15.07 14.48 -1.32
C LEU A 172 14.42 13.20 -1.86
N TYR A 173 13.09 13.15 -1.88
CA TYR A 173 12.36 12.05 -2.50
C TYR A 173 12.70 11.86 -3.97
N GLU A 174 12.70 12.93 -4.77
CA GLU A 174 13.03 12.83 -6.20
C GLU A 174 14.48 12.38 -6.43
N VAL A 175 15.43 12.88 -5.63
CA VAL A 175 16.84 12.47 -5.70
C VAL A 175 16.99 10.99 -5.35
N ALA A 176 16.42 10.56 -4.22
CA ALA A 176 16.51 9.19 -3.74
C ALA A 176 15.78 8.21 -4.67
N ARG A 177 14.60 8.58 -5.18
CA ARG A 177 13.85 7.78 -6.16
C ARG A 177 14.65 7.58 -7.44
N ARG A 178 15.26 8.63 -7.99
CA ARG A 178 16.12 8.52 -9.18
C ARG A 178 17.31 7.60 -8.93
N ALA A 179 18.00 7.75 -7.80
CA ALA A 179 19.11 6.88 -7.43
C ALA A 179 18.67 5.41 -7.32
N ALA A 180 17.51 5.15 -6.70
CA ALA A 180 16.95 3.80 -6.60
C ALA A 180 16.60 3.22 -7.98
N LEU A 181 16.01 4.01 -8.88
CA LEU A 181 15.71 3.61 -10.25
C LEU A 181 16.98 3.22 -11.03
N ASP A 182 18.05 3.99 -10.89
CA ASP A 182 19.31 3.70 -11.57
C ASP A 182 19.98 2.44 -10.99
N ALA A 183 19.93 2.26 -9.66
CA ALA A 183 20.41 1.04 -9.01
C ALA A 183 19.60 -0.21 -9.40
N MET A 184 18.35 -0.07 -9.82
CA MET A 184 17.52 -1.19 -10.29
C MET A 184 17.82 -1.63 -11.73
N LYS A 185 18.50 -0.79 -12.53
CA LYS A 185 18.88 -1.11 -13.92
C LYS A 185 20.18 -1.93 -14.00
N GLY A 186 21.01 -1.88 -12.96
CA GLY A 186 22.23 -2.69 -12.82
C GLY A 186 21.94 -4.04 -12.19
#